data_AF-A0A7X9KNB8-F1
#
_entry.id   AF-A0A7X9KNB8-F1
#
_cell.length_a   1.000
_cell.length_b   1.000
_cell.length_c   1.000
_cell.angle_alpha   90.00
_cell.angle_beta   90.00
_cell.angle_gamma   90.00
#
_symmetry.space_group_name_H-M   'P 1'
#
loop_
_entity.id
_entity.type
_entity.pdbx_description
1 polymer ?
#
loop_
_entity_poly.entity_id
_entity_poly.type
_entity_poly.pdbx_seq_one_letter_code
_entity_poly.pdbx_strand_id
1 'polypeptide(L)'
;NKNIYAKVEKYVTNKWIQVCVALFTLLYMIKVIPMPQFEQDYFFATTPSILYAYLILAASTGNFFVNLEKPILKSLGKYSYGIYVYHAVLSQLVLMAFMKMIPGKNIFTYDILYPITSVIVTAIVAGLSYELYEKHFMKLKQKFTIIKNRDV
;
A
#
# COMPACT_ATOMS: atom_id res chain seq x y z
N ASN A 1 -24.45 -7.64 19.71
CA ASN A 1 -25.74 -6.90 19.74
C ASN A 1 -26.12 -6.51 18.30
N LYS A 2 -27.10 -7.20 17.69
CA LYS A 2 -27.45 -7.09 16.26
C LYS A 2 -27.81 -5.65 15.84
N ASN A 3 -28.36 -4.85 16.75
CA ASN A 3 -28.71 -3.45 16.51
C ASN A 3 -27.49 -2.52 16.36
N ILE A 4 -26.37 -2.81 17.04
CA ILE A 4 -25.15 -2.00 16.93
C ILE A 4 -24.51 -2.23 15.55
N TYR A 5 -24.44 -3.48 15.11
CA TYR A 5 -23.86 -3.83 13.80
C TYR A 5 -24.60 -3.15 12.65
N ALA A 6 -25.93 -3.23 12.60
CA ALA A 6 -26.73 -2.58 11.57
C ALA A 6 -26.52 -1.06 11.52
N LYS A 7 -26.36 -0.42 12.70
CA LYS A 7 -26.10 1.02 12.78
C LYS A 7 -24.72 1.37 12.24
N VAL A 8 -23.67 0.63 12.62
CA VAL A 8 -22.29 0.85 12.16
C VAL A 8 -22.15 0.58 10.66
N GLU A 9 -22.74 -0.52 10.17
CA GLU A 9 -22.71 -0.92 8.76
C GLU A 9 -23.20 0.20 7.85
N LYS A 10 -24.28 0.90 8.22
CA LYS A 10 -24.82 2.03 7.45
C LYS A 10 -23.81 3.17 7.27
N TYR A 11 -22.99 3.46 8.29
CA TYR A 11 -21.97 4.51 8.21
C TYR A 11 -20.71 4.04 7.47
N VAL A 12 -20.32 2.78 7.65
CA VAL A 12 -19.14 2.20 7.01
C VAL A 12 -19.34 2.01 5.51
N THR A 13 -20.54 1.65 5.07
CA THR A 13 -20.87 1.40 3.65
C THR A 13 -21.23 2.65 2.85
N ASN A 14 -21.35 3.82 3.51
CA ASN A 14 -21.70 5.06 2.83
C ASN A 14 -20.50 5.62 2.04
N LYS A 15 -20.59 5.56 0.70
CA LYS A 15 -19.54 6.00 -0.23
C LYS A 15 -19.07 7.45 -0.01
N TRP A 16 -19.97 8.36 0.34
CA TRP A 16 -19.60 9.76 0.60
C TRP A 16 -18.72 9.89 1.84
N ILE A 17 -19.06 9.15 2.92
CA ILE A 17 -18.24 9.13 4.13
C ILE A 17 -16.87 8.52 3.82
N GLN A 18 -16.83 7.42 3.07
CA GLN A 18 -15.56 6.79 2.66
C GLN A 18 -14.67 7.74 1.85
N VAL A 19 -15.23 8.45 0.87
CA VAL A 19 -14.48 9.43 0.06
C VAL A 19 -14.00 10.59 0.92
N CYS A 20 -14.84 11.13 1.81
CA CYS A 20 -14.43 12.20 2.74
C CYS A 20 -13.29 11.74 3.66
N VAL A 21 -13.38 10.53 4.23
CA VAL A 21 -12.33 9.98 5.10
C VAL A 21 -11.06 9.73 4.29
N ALA A 22 -11.15 9.17 3.08
CA ALA A 22 -9.99 8.92 2.23
C ALA A 22 -9.28 10.23 1.84
N LEU A 23 -10.05 11.25 1.44
CA LEU A 23 -9.52 12.56 1.07
C LEU A 23 -8.90 13.27 2.27
N PHE A 24 -9.57 13.25 3.43
CA PHE A 24 -9.02 13.80 4.67
C PHE A 24 -7.70 13.11 5.05
N THR A 25 -7.65 11.77 4.99
CA THR A 25 -6.44 10.99 5.27
C THR A 25 -5.30 11.37 4.32
N LEU A 26 -5.60 11.55 3.03
CA LEU A 26 -4.61 11.93 2.03
C LEU A 26 -4.07 13.35 2.26
N LEU A 27 -4.94 14.33 2.50
CA LEU A 27 -4.54 15.71 2.80
C LEU A 27 -3.73 15.82 4.10
N TYR A 28 -4.10 15.00 5.09
CA TYR A 28 -3.39 14.87 6.36
C TYR A 28 -1.95 14.37 6.14
N MET A 29 -1.78 13.28 5.38
CA MET A 29 -0.46 12.68 5.12
C MET A 29 0.48 13.60 4.33
N ILE A 30 -0.06 14.40 3.40
CA ILE A 30 0.72 15.35 2.60
C ILE A 30 1.01 16.65 3.39
N LYS A 31 0.55 16.76 4.65
CA LYS A 31 0.70 17.93 5.52
C LYS A 31 0.12 19.23 4.93
N VAL A 32 -0.93 19.12 4.14
CA VAL A 32 -1.65 20.28 3.59
C VAL A 32 -2.45 20.99 4.68
N ILE A 33 -2.97 20.22 5.64
CA ILE A 33 -3.72 20.74 6.78
C ILE A 33 -2.72 21.16 7.86
N PRO A 34 -2.71 22.44 8.30
CA PRO A 34 -1.81 22.88 9.35
C PRO A 34 -2.17 22.19 10.67
N MET A 35 -1.21 21.47 11.25
CA MET A 35 -1.39 20.71 12.49
C MET A 35 -0.76 21.46 13.67
N PRO A 36 -1.45 21.59 14.81
CA PRO A 36 -0.85 22.14 16.03
C PRO A 36 0.31 21.24 16.51
N GLN A 37 1.34 21.83 17.14
CA GLN A 37 2.56 21.12 17.55
C GLN A 37 2.27 19.88 18.42
N PHE A 38 1.30 19.99 19.34
CA PHE A 38 0.86 18.87 20.18
C PHE A 38 0.42 17.64 19.39
N GLU A 39 -0.26 17.85 18.25
CA GLU A 39 -0.67 16.74 17.39
C GLU A 39 0.57 16.08 16.76
N GLN A 40 1.49 16.89 16.22
CA GLN A 40 2.67 16.39 15.54
C GLN A 40 3.59 15.57 16.45
N ASP A 41 3.71 15.97 17.72
CA ASP A 41 4.62 15.34 18.67
C ASP A 41 4.06 14.02 19.24
N TYR A 42 2.74 13.94 19.46
CA TYR A 42 2.14 12.82 20.20
C TYR A 42 1.18 11.95 19.38
N PHE A 43 0.49 12.51 18.39
CA PHE A 43 -0.64 11.86 17.71
C PHE A 43 -0.42 11.62 16.21
N PHE A 44 0.71 12.08 15.66
CA PHE A 44 1.01 12.02 14.24
C PHE A 44 0.82 10.63 13.63
N ALA A 45 1.18 9.56 14.35
CA ALA A 45 0.97 8.18 13.88
C ALA A 45 -0.42 7.62 14.21
N THR A 46 -1.01 8.03 15.34
CA THR A 46 -2.28 7.50 15.86
C THR A 46 -3.46 7.96 15.01
N THR A 47 -3.52 9.26 14.69
CA THR A 47 -4.59 9.87 13.89
C THR A 47 -4.77 9.17 12.53
N PRO A 48 -3.75 9.05 11.67
CA PRO A 48 -3.89 8.36 10.39
C PRO A 48 -4.15 6.86 10.56
N SER A 49 -3.63 6.21 11.60
CA SER A 49 -3.86 4.78 11.84
C SER A 49 -5.35 4.47 12.04
N ILE A 50 -6.07 5.31 12.78
CA ILE A 50 -7.51 5.16 13.00
C ILE A 50 -8.28 5.36 11.68
N LEU A 51 -7.90 6.37 10.89
CA LEU A 51 -8.53 6.64 9.60
C LEU A 51 -8.28 5.51 8.60
N TYR A 52 -7.06 4.97 8.54
CA TYR A 52 -6.73 3.79 7.73
C TYR A 52 -7.49 2.55 8.20
N ALA A 53 -7.64 2.34 9.51
CA ALA A 53 -8.44 1.24 10.04
C ALA A 53 -9.90 1.33 9.58
N TYR A 54 -10.49 2.53 9.57
CA TYR A 54 -11.82 2.75 8.99
C TYR A 54 -11.85 2.41 7.49
N LEU A 55 -10.86 2.85 6.70
CA LEU A 55 -10.81 2.56 5.27
C LEU A 55 -10.67 1.06 4.98
N ILE A 56 -9.85 0.34 5.75
CA ILE A 56 -9.71 -1.11 5.64
C ILE A 56 -11.04 -1.80 5.99
N LEU A 57 -11.71 -1.36 7.07
CA LEU A 57 -13.02 -1.88 7.45
C LEU A 57 -14.04 -1.65 6.34
N ALA A 58 -14.10 -0.44 5.79
CA ALA A 58 -14.98 -0.08 4.68
C ALA A 58 -14.70 -0.93 3.43
N ALA A 59 -13.42 -1.13 3.08
CA ALA A 59 -13.01 -1.97 1.96
C ALA A 59 -13.43 -3.45 2.15
N SER A 60 -13.41 -3.95 3.40
CA SER A 60 -13.81 -5.31 3.74
C SER A 60 -15.31 -5.58 3.60
N THR A 61 -16.15 -4.53 3.59
CA THR A 61 -17.61 -4.68 3.44
C THR A 61 -18.09 -5.01 2.03
N GLY A 62 -17.21 -4.96 1.01
CA GLY A 62 -17.56 -5.12 -0.40
C GLY A 62 -18.26 -3.90 -1.04
N ASN A 63 -18.69 -2.92 -0.24
CA ASN A 63 -19.32 -1.68 -0.71
C ASN A 63 -18.36 -0.48 -0.62
N PHE A 64 -17.15 -0.63 -1.14
CA PHE A 64 -16.16 0.44 -1.18
C PHE A 64 -16.41 1.40 -2.34
N PHE A 65 -16.03 2.67 -2.20
CA PHE A 65 -16.21 3.69 -3.23
C PHE A 65 -15.43 3.39 -4.52
N VAL A 66 -14.34 2.62 -4.43
CA VAL A 66 -13.59 2.05 -5.57
C VAL A 66 -13.77 0.54 -5.61
N ASN A 67 -13.98 -0.02 -6.80
CA ASN A 67 -13.95 -1.47 -6.98
C ASN A 67 -12.50 -1.98 -6.95
N LEU A 68 -12.10 -2.57 -5.82
CA LEU A 68 -10.77 -3.14 -5.60
C LEU A 68 -10.59 -4.52 -6.27
N GLU A 69 -11.68 -5.16 -6.71
CA GLU A 69 -11.64 -6.47 -7.38
C GLU A 69 -11.41 -6.37 -8.90
N LYS A 70 -11.10 -5.17 -9.41
CA LYS A 70 -10.74 -5.00 -10.82
C LYS A 70 -9.54 -5.90 -11.18
N PRO A 71 -9.53 -6.52 -12.37
CA PRO A 71 -8.51 -7.49 -12.76
C PRO A 71 -7.09 -6.91 -12.73
N ILE A 72 -6.94 -5.62 -13.06
CA ILE A 72 -5.66 -4.91 -13.01
C ILE A 72 -5.12 -4.84 -11.58
N LEU A 73 -5.95 -4.43 -10.60
CA LEU A 73 -5.56 -4.34 -9.19
C LEU A 73 -5.27 -5.72 -8.62
N LYS A 74 -6.07 -6.73 -8.98
CA LYS A 74 -5.83 -8.12 -8.61
C LYS A 74 -4.50 -8.63 -9.15
N SER A 75 -4.16 -8.29 -10.39
CA SER A 75 -2.86 -8.65 -10.97
C SER A 75 -1.71 -7.92 -10.30
N LEU A 76 -1.88 -6.64 -9.95
CA LEU A 76 -0.86 -5.87 -9.22
C LEU A 76 -0.59 -6.46 -7.83
N GLY A 77 -1.64 -6.95 -7.16
CA GLY A 77 -1.54 -7.64 -5.87
C GLY A 77 -0.73 -8.94 -5.90
N LYS A 78 -0.54 -9.57 -7.08
CA LYS A 78 0.36 -10.72 -7.21
C LYS A 78 1.82 -10.35 -7.00
N TYR A 79 2.21 -9.12 -7.37
CA TYR A 79 3.58 -8.64 -7.25
C TYR A 79 3.85 -7.88 -5.95
N SER A 80 2.80 -7.53 -5.19
CA SER A 80 2.94 -6.70 -3.98
C SER A 80 3.79 -7.35 -2.89
N TYR A 81 3.79 -8.69 -2.81
CA TYR A 81 4.66 -9.41 -1.88
C TYR A 81 6.14 -9.19 -2.22
N GLY A 82 6.54 -9.38 -3.47
CA GLY A 82 7.90 -9.10 -3.92
C GLY A 82 8.30 -7.64 -3.70
N ILE A 83 7.42 -6.69 -4.01
CA ILE A 83 7.68 -5.26 -3.77
C ILE A 83 7.95 -5.02 -2.27
N TYR A 84 7.12 -5.56 -1.38
CA TYR A 84 7.30 -5.44 0.07
C TYR A 84 8.65 -6.00 0.54
N VAL A 85 9.08 -7.15 0.03
CA VAL A 85 10.35 -7.77 0.44
C VAL A 85 11.56 -6.98 -0.07
N TYR A 86 11.55 -6.55 -1.34
CA TYR A 86 12.76 -6.04 -1.99
C TYR A 86 12.90 -4.51 -1.95
N HIS A 87 11.83 -3.74 -1.78
CA HIS A 87 11.90 -2.27 -1.92
C HIS A 87 12.94 -1.63 -0.98
N ALA A 88 13.05 -2.09 0.27
CA ALA A 88 13.98 -1.52 1.24
C ALA A 88 15.45 -1.73 0.85
N VAL A 89 15.81 -2.95 0.45
CA VAL A 89 17.19 -3.26 0.04
C VAL A 89 17.52 -2.58 -1.29
N LEU A 90 16.61 -2.65 -2.27
CA LEU A 90 16.84 -2.07 -3.59
C LEU A 90 16.90 -0.56 -3.55
N SER A 91 16.04 0.11 -2.78
CA SER A 91 16.12 1.56 -2.60
C SER A 91 17.46 2.00 -2.05
N GLN A 92 17.99 1.29 -1.04
CA GLN A 92 19.32 1.57 -0.49
C GLN A 92 20.43 1.35 -1.52
N LEU A 93 20.38 0.26 -2.29
CA LEU A 93 21.38 -0.02 -3.34
C LEU A 93 21.35 1.03 -4.46
N VAL A 94 20.15 1.41 -4.90
CA VAL A 94 19.96 2.47 -5.91
C VAL A 94 20.48 3.80 -5.37
N LEU A 95 20.22 4.14 -4.10
CA LEU A 95 20.75 5.35 -3.48
C LEU A 95 22.28 5.37 -3.46
N MET A 96 22.91 4.26 -3.04
CA MET A 96 24.37 4.12 -3.05
C MET A 96 24.96 4.30 -4.47
N ALA A 97 24.30 3.74 -5.49
CA ALA A 97 24.71 3.90 -6.88
C ALA A 97 24.61 5.36 -7.34
N PHE A 98 23.51 6.04 -7.03
CA PHE A 98 23.31 7.46 -7.35
C PHE A 98 24.36 8.36 -6.68
N MET A 99 24.63 8.14 -5.39
CA MET A 99 25.64 8.91 -4.65
C MET A 99 27.05 8.76 -5.24
N LYS A 100 27.38 7.58 -5.78
CA LYS A 100 28.68 7.30 -6.40
C LYS A 100 28.80 7.83 -7.83
N MET A 101 27.73 7.70 -8.62
CA MET A 101 27.75 8.03 -10.06
C MET A 101 27.45 9.50 -10.34
N ILE A 102 26.62 10.14 -9.52
CA ILE A 102 26.19 11.53 -9.70
C ILE A 102 26.55 12.30 -8.42
N PRO A 103 27.83 12.70 -8.28
CA PRO A 103 28.28 13.49 -7.15
C PRO A 103 27.65 14.89 -7.23
N GLY A 104 26.90 15.27 -6.19
CA GLY A 104 26.26 16.59 -6.06
C GLY A 104 24.78 16.50 -5.72
N LYS A 105 24.29 17.33 -4.80
CA LYS A 105 22.89 17.33 -4.36
C LYS A 105 22.03 18.18 -5.30
N ASN A 106 21.64 17.63 -6.45
CA ASN A 106 20.64 18.25 -7.31
C ASN A 106 19.24 17.76 -6.93
N ILE A 107 18.31 18.70 -6.69
CA ILE A 107 16.89 18.45 -6.41
C ILE A 107 16.29 17.49 -7.45
N PHE A 108 16.54 17.74 -8.74
CA PHE A 108 15.99 16.90 -9.80
C PHE A 108 16.45 15.44 -9.69
N THR A 109 17.71 15.22 -9.33
CA THR A 109 18.29 13.88 -9.24
C THR A 109 17.75 13.12 -8.03
N TYR A 110 17.71 13.74 -6.86
CA TYR A 110 17.39 13.04 -5.61
C TYR A 110 15.90 13.03 -5.27
N ASP A 111 15.13 14.03 -5.72
CA ASP A 111 13.70 14.11 -5.39
C ASP A 111 12.80 13.52 -6.48
N ILE A 112 13.31 13.39 -7.72
CA ILE A 112 12.53 12.88 -8.86
C ILE A 112 13.17 11.63 -9.45
N LEU A 113 14.42 11.72 -9.91
CA LEU A 113 15.04 10.62 -10.66
C LEU A 113 15.31 9.39 -9.78
N TYR A 114 15.81 9.60 -8.56
CA TYR A 114 16.08 8.53 -7.61
C TYR A 114 14.81 7.73 -7.22
N PRO A 115 13.71 8.35 -6.73
CA PRO A 115 12.50 7.62 -6.36
C PRO A 115 11.89 6.85 -7.54
N ILE A 116 11.85 7.47 -8.73
CA ILE A 116 11.34 6.82 -9.94
C ILE A 116 12.19 5.59 -10.29
N THR A 117 13.51 5.73 -10.27
CA THR A 117 14.43 4.62 -10.56
C THR A 117 14.27 3.51 -9.53
N SER A 118 14.17 3.86 -8.24
CA SER A 118 13.96 2.91 -7.14
C SER A 118 12.67 2.10 -7.32
N VAL A 119 11.56 2.75 -7.68
CA VAL A 119 10.27 2.09 -7.95
C VAL A 119 10.37 1.17 -9.16
N ILE A 120 10.99 1.61 -10.26
CA ILE A 120 11.14 0.81 -11.48
C ILE A 120 12.00 -0.43 -11.21
N VAL A 121 13.16 -0.26 -10.59
CA VAL A 121 14.06 -1.37 -10.24
C VAL A 121 13.36 -2.36 -9.31
N THR A 122 12.65 -1.86 -8.30
CA THR A 122 11.85 -2.70 -7.39
C THR A 122 10.76 -3.47 -8.13
N ALA A 123 10.01 -2.83 -9.02
CA ALA A 123 8.96 -3.48 -9.78
C ALA A 123 9.51 -4.58 -10.70
N ILE A 124 10.65 -4.35 -11.34
CA ILE A 124 11.32 -5.35 -12.19
C ILE A 124 11.76 -6.55 -11.35
N VAL A 125 12.47 -6.31 -10.24
CA VAL A 125 12.97 -7.40 -9.38
C VAL A 125 11.82 -8.17 -8.73
N ALA A 126 10.77 -7.48 -8.28
CA ALA A 126 9.56 -8.12 -7.76
C ALA A 126 8.86 -8.97 -8.82
N GLY A 127 8.76 -8.48 -10.06
CA GLY A 127 8.22 -9.21 -11.19
C GLY A 127 9.01 -10.48 -11.52
N LEU A 128 10.35 -10.38 -11.54
CA LEU A 128 11.23 -11.53 -11.73
C LEU A 128 11.11 -12.52 -10.57
N SER A 129 11.06 -12.05 -9.33
CA SER A 129 10.90 -12.90 -8.16
C SER A 129 9.57 -13.65 -8.18
N TYR A 130 8.51 -13.03 -8.70
CA TYR A 130 7.20 -13.65 -8.83
C TYR A 130 7.25 -14.85 -9.79
N GLU A 131 7.80 -14.65 -10.99
CA GLU A 131 7.87 -15.71 -12.01
C GLU A 131 8.87 -16.82 -11.63
N LEU A 132 10.02 -16.45 -11.05
CA LEU A 132 11.09 -17.41 -10.74
C LEU A 132 10.86 -18.17 -9.44
N TYR A 133 10.30 -17.54 -8.40
CA TYR A 133 10.18 -18.16 -7.07
C TYR A 133 8.72 -18.29 -6.64
N GLU A 134 7.98 -17.19 -6.56
CA GLU A 134 6.66 -17.16 -5.91
C GLU A 134 5.68 -18.13 -6.56
N LYS A 135 5.65 -18.15 -7.90
CA LYS A 135 4.80 -19.06 -8.69
C LYS A 135 5.12 -20.54 -8.43
N HIS A 136 6.39 -20.89 -8.22
CA HIS A 136 6.81 -22.25 -7.92
C HIS A 136 6.44 -22.67 -6.49
N PHE A 137 6.67 -21.78 -5.51
CA PHE A 137 6.26 -22.03 -4.12
C PHE A 137 4.75 -22.13 -3.96
N MET A 138 3.98 -21.33 -4.70
CA MET A 138 2.53 -21.38 -4.66
C MET A 138 1.98 -22.70 -5.21
N LYS A 139 2.57 -23.21 -6.31
CA LYS A 139 2.26 -24.56 -6.84
C LYS A 139 2.63 -25.66 -5.84
N LEU A 140 3.75 -25.52 -5.14
CA LEU A 140 4.15 -26.48 -4.10
C LEU A 140 3.16 -26.48 -2.94
N LYS A 141 2.76 -25.30 -2.45
CA LYS A 141 1.77 -25.13 -1.38
C LYS A 141 0.44 -25.81 -1.72
N GLN A 142 -0.02 -25.71 -2.98
CA GLN A 142 -1.25 -26.36 -3.42
C GLN A 142 -1.23 -27.88 -3.23
N LYS A 143 -0.07 -28.54 -3.38
CA LYS A 143 0.06 -29.99 -3.17
C LYS A 143 -0.13 -30.43 -1.72
N PHE A 144 0.18 -29.56 -0.76
CA PHE A 144 0.07 -29.84 0.67
C PHE A 144 -1.21 -29.28 1.30
N THR A 145 -2.05 -28.59 0.52
CA THR A 145 -3.28 -27.98 1.04
C THR A 145 -4.42 -28.99 0.96
N ILE A 146 -4.99 -29.37 2.11
CA ILE A 146 -6.12 -30.31 2.21
C ILE A 146 -7.43 -29.65 1.73
N ILE A 147 -7.56 -28.35 1.93
CA ILE A 147 -8.72 -27.55 1.51
C ILE A 147 -8.39 -26.84 0.19
N LYS A 148 -9.17 -27.12 -0.86
CA LYS A 148 -8.97 -26.48 -2.17
C LYS A 148 -9.22 -24.97 -2.04
N ASN A 149 -8.15 -24.17 -2.03
CA ASN A 149 -8.26 -22.71 -2.06
C ASN A 149 -8.62 -22.25 -3.49
N ARG A 150 -9.36 -21.14 -3.59
CA ARG A 150 -9.79 -20.54 -4.87
C ARG A 150 -8.56 -20.26 -5.74
N ASP A 151 -8.59 -20.73 -7.00
CA ASP A 151 -7.45 -20.65 -7.93
C ASP A 151 -6.98 -19.20 -8.14
N VAL A 152 -5.66 -19.04 -8.24
CA VAL A 152 -4.92 -17.76 -8.24
C VAL A 152 -4.72 -17.20 -9.64
#